data_AF-A0A0M3JLH0-F1
#
_entry.id   AF-A0A0M3JLH0-F1
#
_cell.length_a   1.000
_cell.length_b   1.000
_cell.length_c   1.000
_cell.angle_alpha   90.00
_cell.angle_beta   90.00
_cell.angle_gamma   90.00
#
_symmetry.space_group_name_H-M   'P 1'
#
loop_
_entity.id
_entity.type
_entity.pdbx_description
1 polymer ?
#
loop_
_entity_poly.entity_id
_entity_poly.type
_entity_poly.pdbx_seq_one_letter_code
_entity_poly.pdbx_strand_id
1 'polypeptide(L)'
;MFFVQECIESYIQRNWRFDALKKFFESAIPDELAKEYLSSVIPFIAKLALSAPDLITQPLPILRHGQEGSVTMSQQQAATLLAHAFFCTYPNRNGHSGGELPIINFNRLYDLRTRGSVEKLKCIMHYFHQISVQ
;
A
#
# COMPACT_ATOMS: atom_id res chain seq x y z
N MET A 1 -16.19 0.81 -11.47
CA MET A 1 -16.19 1.22 -10.05
C MET A 1 -14.94 0.60 -9.43
N PHE A 2 -14.12 1.37 -8.71
CA PHE A 2 -12.73 0.98 -8.42
C PHE A 2 -12.67 -0.13 -7.36
N PHE A 3 -12.41 -1.37 -7.77
CA PHE A 3 -12.29 -2.54 -6.89
C PHE A 3 -11.38 -2.30 -5.67
N VAL A 4 -10.28 -1.56 -5.83
CA VAL A 4 -9.36 -1.23 -4.73
C VAL A 4 -10.02 -0.30 -3.70
N GLN A 5 -10.76 0.72 -4.15
CA GLN A 5 -11.48 1.64 -3.26
C GLN A 5 -12.56 0.87 -2.50
N GLU A 6 -13.41 0.11 -3.19
CA GLU A 6 -14.49 -0.67 -2.58
C GLU A 6 -13.96 -1.68 -1.56
N CYS A 7 -12.85 -2.35 -1.90
CA CYS A 7 -12.17 -3.26 -0.99
C CYS A 7 -11.74 -2.53 0.30
N ILE A 8 -11.05 -1.40 0.19
CA ILE A 8 -10.59 -0.63 1.37
C ILE A 8 -11.77 -0.12 2.19
N GLU A 9 -12.81 0.40 1.54
CA GLU A 9 -14.02 0.91 2.21
C GLU A 9 -14.80 -0.20 2.94
N SER A 10 -14.66 -1.48 2.54
CA SER A 10 -15.35 -2.60 3.20
C SER A 10 -14.92 -2.85 4.64
N TYR A 11 -13.70 -2.46 5.02
CA TYR A 11 -13.16 -2.64 6.38
C TYR A 11 -12.68 -1.35 7.05
N ILE A 12 -12.79 -0.21 6.37
CA ILE A 12 -12.45 1.10 6.92
C ILE A 12 -13.73 1.90 7.22
N GLN A 13 -13.97 2.19 8.49
CA GLN A 13 -15.10 3.01 8.95
C GLN A 13 -14.87 4.54 8.78
N ARG A 14 -14.00 4.95 7.84
CA ARG A 14 -13.62 6.35 7.63
C ARG A 14 -13.87 6.77 6.20
N ASN A 15 -14.38 7.98 6.02
CA ASN A 15 -14.54 8.59 4.70
C ASN A 15 -13.19 9.07 4.17
N TRP A 16 -12.50 8.21 3.42
CA TRP A 16 -11.28 8.57 2.70
C TRP A 16 -11.59 9.02 1.28
N ARG A 17 -10.66 9.80 0.72
CA ARG A 17 -10.72 10.24 -0.68
C ARG A 17 -9.76 9.40 -1.51
N PHE A 18 -10.21 9.06 -2.71
CA PHE A 18 -9.48 8.18 -3.64
C PHE A 18 -9.23 8.87 -4.98
N ASP A 19 -9.37 10.19 -5.06
CA ASP A 19 -9.32 10.96 -6.31
C ASP A 19 -8.02 10.74 -7.10
N ALA A 20 -6.89 10.57 -6.41
CA ALA A 20 -5.59 10.32 -7.06
C ALA A 20 -5.52 8.92 -7.63
N LEU A 21 -6.09 7.93 -6.93
CA LEU A 21 -6.17 6.55 -7.38
C LEU A 21 -7.10 6.42 -8.60
N LYS A 22 -8.26 7.11 -8.58
CA LYS A 22 -9.17 7.19 -9.72
C LYS A 22 -8.47 7.80 -10.93
N LYS A 23 -7.93 9.02 -10.76
CA LYS A 23 -7.20 9.71 -11.84
C LYS A 23 -6.07 8.87 -12.42
N PHE A 24 -5.34 8.16 -11.55
CA PHE A 24 -4.25 7.27 -11.95
C PHE A 24 -4.71 6.23 -12.98
N PHE A 25 -5.77 5.48 -12.67
CA PHE A 25 -6.27 4.42 -13.55
C PHE A 25 -7.13 4.92 -14.71
N GLU A 26 -7.82 6.06 -14.59
CA GLU A 26 -8.71 6.58 -15.64
C GLU A 26 -7.98 7.36 -16.73
N SER A 27 -6.82 7.97 -16.41
CA SER A 27 -6.22 8.96 -17.33
C SER A 27 -4.71 9.14 -17.24
N ALA A 28 -4.04 8.63 -16.19
CA ALA A 28 -2.61 8.92 -15.99
C ALA A 28 -1.67 7.86 -16.58
N ILE A 29 -2.20 6.72 -17.01
CA ILE A 29 -1.47 5.60 -17.63
C ILE A 29 -2.24 5.09 -18.86
N PRO A 30 -1.59 4.38 -19.79
CA PRO A 30 -2.27 3.77 -20.93
C PRO A 30 -3.33 2.74 -20.50
N ASP A 31 -4.43 2.63 -21.24
CA ASP A 31 -5.56 1.74 -20.93
C ASP A 31 -5.15 0.26 -20.78
N GLU A 32 -4.25 -0.22 -21.64
CA GLU A 32 -3.77 -1.61 -21.56
C GLU A 32 -2.97 -1.87 -20.28
N LEU A 33 -2.16 -0.90 -19.85
CA LEU A 33 -1.43 -0.99 -18.59
C LEU A 33 -2.38 -0.92 -17.39
N ALA A 34 -3.42 -0.08 -17.46
CA ALA A 34 -4.45 -0.02 -16.42
C ALA A 34 -5.19 -1.36 -16.30
N LYS A 35 -5.57 -1.99 -17.42
CA LYS A 35 -6.20 -3.31 -17.44
C LYS A 35 -5.29 -4.36 -16.81
N GLU A 36 -4.02 -4.42 -17.22
CA GLU A 36 -3.04 -5.36 -16.66
C GLU A 36 -2.85 -5.17 -15.15
N TYR A 37 -2.74 -3.91 -14.69
CA TYR A 37 -2.58 -3.61 -13.28
C TYR A 37 -3.80 -4.08 -12.48
N LEU A 38 -5.01 -3.85 -12.99
CA LEU A 38 -6.24 -4.27 -12.32
C LEU A 38 -6.45 -5.79 -12.35
N SER A 39 -6.12 -6.47 -13.45
CA SER A 39 -6.36 -7.91 -13.63
C SER A 39 -5.29 -8.79 -13.00
N SER A 40 -4.05 -8.31 -12.89
CA SER A 40 -2.90 -9.14 -12.52
C SER A 40 -2.12 -8.58 -11.34
N VAL A 41 -1.73 -7.29 -11.39
CA VAL A 41 -0.85 -6.70 -10.36
C VAL A 41 -1.60 -6.51 -9.03
N ILE A 42 -2.82 -5.96 -9.04
CA ILE A 42 -3.62 -5.77 -7.83
C ILE A 42 -3.96 -7.10 -7.14
N PRO A 43 -4.42 -8.15 -7.84
CA PRO A 43 -4.58 -9.48 -7.24
C PRO A 43 -3.29 -10.06 -6.66
N PHE A 44 -2.15 -9.84 -7.32
CA PHE A 44 -0.85 -10.24 -6.79
C PHE A 44 -0.51 -9.52 -5.46
N ILE A 45 -0.72 -8.20 -5.38
CA ILE A 45 -0.52 -7.43 -4.14
C ILE A 45 -1.44 -7.97 -3.03
N ALA A 46 -2.69 -8.31 -3.36
CA ALA A 46 -3.64 -8.88 -2.40
C ALA A 46 -3.15 -10.24 -1.87
N LYS A 47 -2.66 -11.11 -2.77
CA LYS A 47 -2.07 -12.40 -2.40
C LYS A 47 -0.85 -12.22 -1.50
N LEU A 48 0.02 -11.25 -1.78
CA LEU A 48 1.15 -10.92 -0.89
C LEU A 48 0.66 -10.53 0.51
N ALA A 49 -0.28 -9.59 0.63
CA ALA A 49 -0.82 -9.19 1.93
C ALA A 49 -1.45 -10.37 2.70
N LEU A 50 -2.16 -11.26 2.00
CA LEU A 50 -2.77 -12.44 2.61
C LEU A 50 -1.74 -13.50 3.05
N SER A 51 -0.55 -13.53 2.46
CA SER A 51 0.55 -14.44 2.85
C SER A 51 1.34 -13.99 4.08
N ALA A 52 0.97 -12.86 4.70
CA ALA A 52 1.68 -12.33 5.85
C ALA A 52 1.82 -13.28 7.05
N PRO A 53 0.82 -14.11 7.43
CA PRO A 53 0.99 -15.08 8.51
C PRO A 53 2.12 -16.09 8.28
N ASP A 54 2.38 -16.42 7.01
CA ASP A 54 3.42 -17.37 6.62
C ASP A 54 4.80 -16.71 6.43
N LEU A 55 4.82 -15.43 6.04
CA LEU A 55 6.05 -14.68 5.74
C LEU A 55 6.58 -13.85 6.93
N ILE A 56 5.70 -13.30 7.74
CA ILE A 56 6.00 -12.46 8.90
C ILE A 56 5.68 -13.26 10.16
N THR A 57 6.47 -14.30 10.40
CA THR A 57 6.26 -15.28 11.49
C THR A 57 6.73 -14.77 12.85
N GLN A 58 7.41 -13.64 12.90
CA GLN A 58 7.92 -13.01 14.11
C GLN A 58 7.45 -11.55 14.20
N PRO A 59 7.19 -11.04 15.41
CA PRO A 59 6.90 -9.62 15.60
C PRO A 59 8.03 -8.74 15.06
N LEU A 60 7.67 -7.68 14.33
CA LEU A 60 8.66 -6.70 13.88
C LEU A 60 9.10 -5.82 15.05
N PRO A 61 10.41 -5.74 15.35
CA PRO A 61 10.90 -4.88 16.41
C PRO A 61 10.74 -3.41 16.02
N ILE A 62 10.37 -2.57 17.00
CA ILE A 62 10.29 -1.12 16.82
C ILE A 62 11.65 -0.52 17.11
N LEU A 63 12.21 0.19 16.12
CA LEU A 63 13.45 0.96 16.29
C LEU A 63 13.13 2.31 16.94
N ARG A 64 13.41 2.43 18.24
CA ARG A 64 13.09 3.61 19.05
C ARG A 64 14.24 4.60 19.09
N HIS A 65 13.90 5.88 19.25
CA HIS A 65 14.89 6.93 19.44
C HIS A 65 15.79 6.63 20.65
N GLY A 66 17.11 6.74 20.47
CA GLY A 66 18.10 6.50 21.52
C GLY A 66 18.33 5.02 21.86
N GLN A 67 17.77 4.08 21.10
CA GLN A 67 18.02 2.64 21.24
C GLN A 67 18.73 2.10 20.01
N GLU A 68 19.82 1.37 20.22
CA GLU A 68 20.50 0.63 19.16
C GLU A 68 19.66 -0.58 18.73
N GLY A 69 19.56 -0.81 17.43
CA GLY A 69 18.81 -1.95 16.89
C GLY A 69 18.99 -2.08 15.39
N SER A 70 18.82 -3.30 14.89
CA SER A 70 18.85 -3.62 13.47
C SER A 70 17.72 -4.57 13.12
N VAL A 71 17.27 -4.51 11.86
CA VAL A 71 16.27 -5.43 11.31
C VAL A 71 16.79 -5.96 9.99
N THR A 72 16.87 -7.27 9.88
CA THR A 72 17.16 -7.96 8.62
C THR A 72 15.89 -8.66 8.17
N MET A 73 15.47 -8.44 6.92
CA MET A 73 14.31 -9.07 6.33
C MET A 73 14.55 -9.35 4.85
N SER A 74 13.85 -10.32 4.29
CA SER A 74 13.87 -10.58 2.85
C SER A 74 13.10 -9.50 2.07
N GLN A 75 13.37 -9.37 0.78
CA GLN A 75 12.60 -8.49 -0.10
C GLN A 75 11.11 -8.88 -0.16
N GLN A 76 10.81 -10.17 -0.07
CA GLN A 76 9.43 -10.67 -0.05
C GLN A 76 8.70 -10.26 1.24
N GLN A 77 9.38 -10.29 2.39
CA GLN A 77 8.83 -9.77 3.64
C GLN A 77 8.56 -8.26 3.54
N ALA A 78 9.50 -7.49 2.99
CA ALA A 78 9.31 -6.06 2.77
C ALA A 78 8.12 -5.78 1.82
N ALA A 79 7.99 -6.53 0.72
CA ALA A 79 6.88 -6.41 -0.22
C ALA A 79 5.52 -6.72 0.43
N THR A 80 5.47 -7.71 1.33
CA THR A 80 4.27 -8.07 2.10
C THR A 80 3.83 -6.91 3.00
N LEU A 81 4.78 -6.27 3.70
CA LEU A 81 4.49 -5.10 4.54
C LEU A 81 4.01 -3.90 3.71
N LEU A 82 4.60 -3.67 2.54
CA LEU A 82 4.14 -2.64 1.60
C LEU A 82 2.76 -2.96 1.03
N ALA A 83 2.43 -4.24 0.78
CA ALA A 83 1.11 -4.65 0.33
C ALA A 83 0.03 -4.35 1.39
N HIS A 84 0.33 -4.58 2.67
CA HIS A 84 -0.55 -4.15 3.76
C HIS A 84 -0.75 -2.64 3.82
N ALA A 85 0.32 -1.86 3.59
CA ALA A 85 0.26 -0.41 3.53
C ALA A 85 -0.58 0.09 2.36
N PHE A 86 -0.48 -0.57 1.19
CA PHE A 86 -1.29 -0.32 0.01
C PHE A 86 -2.78 -0.54 0.32
N PHE A 87 -3.17 -1.70 0.85
CA PHE A 87 -4.56 -1.94 1.26
C PHE A 87 -4.95 -1.24 2.58
N CYS A 88 -4.07 -0.44 3.16
CA CYS A 88 -4.35 0.34 4.37
C CYS A 88 -4.81 -0.50 5.58
N THR A 89 -4.26 -1.71 5.72
CA THR A 89 -4.70 -2.70 6.72
C THR A 89 -3.99 -2.58 8.07
N TYR A 90 -3.02 -1.66 8.23
CA TYR A 90 -2.42 -1.42 9.55
C TYR A 90 -3.43 -0.71 10.47
N PRO A 91 -3.83 -1.34 11.61
CA PRO A 91 -4.80 -0.77 12.52
C PRO A 91 -4.23 0.46 13.23
N ASN A 92 -5.09 1.41 13.60
CA ASN A 92 -4.73 2.58 14.42
C ASN A 92 -3.62 3.50 13.85
N ARG A 93 -3.28 3.42 12.56
CA ARG A 93 -2.24 4.25 11.92
C ARG A 93 -2.77 5.34 10.98
N ASN A 94 -4.04 5.72 11.16
CA ASN A 94 -4.76 6.62 10.25
C ASN A 94 -5.12 7.99 10.85
N GLY A 95 -4.79 8.26 12.13
CA GLY A 95 -5.10 9.52 12.84
C GLY A 95 -3.85 10.28 13.32
N HIS A 96 -3.98 11.58 13.59
CA HIS A 96 -2.95 12.42 14.22
C HIS A 96 -2.84 12.21 15.74
N SER A 97 -3.61 11.28 16.31
CA SER A 97 -3.69 11.04 17.75
C SER A 97 -2.65 9.97 18.18
N GLY A 98 -1.46 10.42 18.54
CA GLY A 98 -0.71 9.87 19.68
C GLY A 98 0.10 8.59 19.53
N GLY A 99 0.35 8.07 18.32
CA GLY A 99 1.28 6.95 18.13
C GLY A 99 2.73 7.45 17.96
N GLU A 100 3.69 6.83 18.64
CA GLU A 100 5.14 7.12 18.50
C GLU A 100 5.70 6.80 17.10
N LEU A 101 4.89 6.20 16.21
CA LEU A 101 5.32 5.68 14.92
C LEU A 101 4.69 6.44 13.73
N PRO A 102 5.41 6.57 12.60
CA PRO A 102 4.90 7.26 11.43
C PRO A 102 3.68 6.56 10.82
N ILE A 103 2.91 7.34 10.04
CA ILE A 103 1.82 6.83 9.22
C ILE A 103 2.42 5.97 8.11
N ILE A 104 1.89 4.76 7.96
CA ILE A 104 2.35 3.79 6.96
C ILE A 104 1.33 3.54 5.85
N ASN A 105 0.03 3.61 6.17
CA ASN A 105 -1.03 3.36 5.20
C ASN A 105 -1.05 4.41 4.09
N PHE A 106 -1.41 3.97 2.88
CA PHE A 106 -1.37 4.80 1.67
C PHE A 106 -2.61 5.68 1.48
N ASN A 107 -3.50 5.77 2.46
CA ASN A 107 -4.73 6.55 2.38
C ASN A 107 -4.50 8.03 2.02
N ARG A 108 -3.38 8.62 2.46
CA ARG A 108 -3.01 10.00 2.07
C ARG A 108 -2.50 10.11 0.64
N LEU A 109 -1.93 9.04 0.09
CA LEU A 109 -1.45 8.96 -1.29
C LEU A 109 -2.62 8.85 -2.28
N TYR A 110 -3.71 8.18 -1.88
CA TYR A 110 -4.91 8.04 -2.71
C TYR A 110 -5.72 9.34 -2.85
N ASP A 111 -5.44 10.33 -2.00
CA ASP A 111 -6.03 11.65 -2.06
C ASP A 111 -5.16 12.59 -2.94
N LEU A 112 -5.80 13.45 -3.74
CA LEU A 112 -5.13 14.48 -4.56
C LEU A 112 -4.61 15.67 -3.71
N ARG A 113 -4.13 15.41 -2.50
CA ARG A 113 -3.57 16.44 -1.59
C ARG A 113 -2.32 17.09 -2.14
N THR A 114 -1.56 16.38 -2.97
CA THR A 114 -0.29 16.86 -3.51
C THR A 114 -0.25 16.70 -5.02
N ARG A 115 0.44 17.61 -5.71
CA ARG A 115 0.62 17.54 -7.17
C ARG A 115 1.34 16.27 -7.63
N GLY A 116 2.12 15.63 -6.74
CA GLY A 116 2.89 14.43 -7.03
C GLY A 116 2.22 13.10 -6.66
N SER A 117 0.98 13.08 -6.15
CA SER A 117 0.33 11.82 -5.72
C SER A 117 0.24 10.80 -6.86
N VAL A 118 -0.12 11.24 -8.06
CA VAL A 118 -0.23 10.36 -9.25
C VAL A 118 1.13 9.80 -9.69
N GLU A 119 2.18 10.62 -9.68
CA GLU A 119 3.53 10.18 -10.06
C GLU A 119 4.11 9.19 -9.04
N LYS A 120 3.80 9.39 -7.76
CA LYS A 120 4.13 8.41 -6.70
C LYS A 120 3.39 7.09 -6.90
N LEU A 121 2.11 7.13 -7.31
CA LEU A 121 1.35 5.93 -7.64
C LEU A 121 1.96 5.18 -8.82
N LYS A 122 2.42 5.87 -9.88
CA LYS A 122 3.16 5.22 -10.99
C LYS A 122 4.39 4.46 -10.49
N CYS A 123 5.18 5.08 -9.62
CA CYS A 123 6.37 4.44 -9.05
C CYS A 123 6.03 3.20 -8.22
N ILE A 124 5.05 3.31 -7.31
CA ILE A 124 4.62 2.21 -6.44
C ILE A 124 4.02 1.05 -7.24
N MET A 125 3.15 1.35 -8.21
CA MET A 125 2.54 0.33 -9.04
C MET A 125 3.57 -0.34 -9.95
N HIS A 126 4.54 0.42 -10.48
CA HIS A 126 5.64 -0.15 -11.24
C HIS A 126 6.49 -1.10 -10.39
N TYR A 127 6.81 -0.74 -9.14
CA TYR A 127 7.49 -1.65 -8.20
C TYR A 127 6.73 -2.98 -8.05
N PHE A 128 5.44 -2.93 -7.75
CA PHE A 128 4.64 -4.15 -7.59
C PHE A 128 4.52 -4.97 -8.89
N HIS A 129 4.40 -4.29 -10.04
CA HIS A 129 4.42 -4.97 -11.33
C HIS A 129 5.75 -5.71 -11.54
N GLN A 130 6.89 -5.06 -11.30
CA GLN A 130 8.21 -5.66 -11.50
C GLN A 130 8.44 -6.92 -10.66
N ILE A 131 7.89 -6.98 -9.45
CA ILE A 131 8.00 -8.18 -8.60
C ILE A 131 6.89 -9.20 -8.85
N SER A 132 5.81 -8.84 -9.55
CA SER A 132 4.75 -9.78 -9.93
C SER A 132 5.10 -10.68 -11.12
N VAL A 133 6.14 -10.30 -11.88
CA VAL A 133 6.61 -10.99 -13.08
C VAL A 133 7.94 -11.74 -12.86
N GLN A 134 8.48 -11.69 -11.63
CA GLN A 134 9.66 -12.46 -11.19
C GLN A 134 9.23 -13.82 -10.64
#